data_AF-A0A3C0XI78-F1
#
_entry.id   AF-A0A3C0XI78-F1
#
_cell.length_a   1.000
_cell.length_b   1.000
_cell.length_c   1.000
_cell.angle_alpha   90.00
_cell.angle_beta   90.00
_cell.angle_gamma   90.00
#
_symmetry.space_group_name_H-M   'P 1'
#
loop_
_entity.id
_entity.type
_entity.pdbx_description
1 polymer ?
#
loop_
_entity_poly.entity_id
_entity_poly.type
_entity_poly.pdbx_seq_one_letter_code
_entity_poly.pdbx_strand_id
1 'polypeptide(L)'
;MALATLAAAATSADAVGPPWGPATPNFNLEVVLRPVAGAPDGGFGLVKFRQPKDADRIVYLDVWVRDLAATRSYSLQRATDIDVNDACTGTNWLTLGQGTVPQAITTDETGTGRADLFRNLAAIPLGTEFDIHFRVIDTATSAVVLESACYQYTVSQ
;
A
#
# COMPACT_ATOMS: atom_id res chain seq x y z
N MET A 1 -43.62 -32.17 34.68
CA MET A 1 -42.19 -32.35 34.38
C MET A 1 -41.99 -31.85 32.96
N ALA A 2 -41.55 -30.60 32.83
CA ALA A 2 -41.49 -29.86 31.56
C ALA A 2 -40.08 -29.97 30.97
N LEU A 3 -39.99 -30.22 29.66
CA LEU A 3 -38.74 -30.20 28.89
C LEU A 3 -38.87 -29.08 27.85
N ALA A 4 -38.17 -27.97 28.08
CA ALA A 4 -38.03 -26.88 27.13
C ALA A 4 -36.77 -27.09 26.29
N THR A 5 -36.94 -27.22 24.98
CA THR A 5 -35.85 -27.27 24.00
C THR A 5 -35.39 -25.84 23.70
N LEU A 6 -34.14 -25.51 24.04
CA LEU A 6 -33.50 -24.25 23.63
C LEU A 6 -33.00 -24.38 22.19
N ALA A 7 -33.53 -23.57 21.29
CA ALA A 7 -32.94 -23.34 19.97
C ALA A 7 -31.78 -22.34 20.09
N ALA A 8 -30.57 -22.76 19.70
CA ALA A 8 -29.43 -21.86 19.60
C ALA A 8 -29.57 -21.00 18.34
N ALA A 9 -29.77 -19.70 18.51
CA ALA A 9 -29.69 -18.74 17.42
C ALA A 9 -28.21 -18.51 17.07
N ALA A 10 -27.82 -18.84 15.83
CA ALA A 10 -26.53 -18.44 15.29
C ALA A 10 -26.56 -16.93 15.02
N THR A 11 -25.90 -16.15 15.87
CA THR A 11 -25.68 -14.72 15.61
C THR A 11 -24.60 -14.58 14.55
N SER A 12 -25.00 -14.14 13.36
CA SER A 12 -24.10 -13.56 12.37
C SER A 12 -23.29 -12.46 13.06
N ALA A 13 -21.97 -12.59 13.07
CA ALA A 13 -21.10 -11.51 13.52
C ALA A 13 -21.21 -10.37 12.50
N ASP A 14 -21.95 -9.32 12.87
CA ASP A 14 -21.92 -8.06 12.16
C ASP A 14 -20.47 -7.56 12.15
N ALA A 15 -19.94 -7.34 10.95
CA ALA A 15 -18.68 -6.67 10.76
C ALA A 15 -18.82 -5.21 11.21
N VAL A 16 -18.56 -4.94 12.50
CA VAL A 16 -18.53 -3.58 13.05
C VAL A 16 -17.17 -2.96 12.74
N GLY A 17 -16.95 -2.66 11.46
CA GLY A 17 -16.06 -1.59 11.03
C GLY A 17 -16.90 -0.36 10.67
N PRO A 18 -16.41 0.88 10.86
CA PRO A 18 -17.15 2.06 10.42
C PRO A 18 -17.51 1.94 8.92
N PRO A 19 -18.62 2.53 8.45
CA PRO A 19 -19.24 2.25 7.14
C PRO A 19 -18.46 2.92 6.00
N TRP A 20 -17.19 2.60 5.86
CA TRP A 20 -16.38 2.99 4.73
C TRP A 20 -16.33 1.79 3.78
N GLY A 21 -17.35 1.69 2.92
CA GLY A 21 -17.10 1.15 1.58
C GLY A 21 -16.02 2.00 0.88
N PRO A 22 -15.51 1.59 -0.31
CA PRO A 22 -14.46 2.36 -1.00
C PRO A 22 -14.90 3.82 -1.09
N ALA A 23 -14.16 4.69 -0.41
CA ALA A 23 -14.49 6.12 -0.39
C ALA A 23 -14.40 6.59 -1.84
N THR A 24 -15.48 7.14 -2.37
CA THR A 24 -15.42 7.85 -3.65
C THR A 24 -15.21 9.34 -3.34
N PRO A 25 -14.12 9.96 -3.84
CA PRO A 25 -13.08 9.35 -4.65
C PRO A 25 -12.03 8.59 -3.81
N ASN A 26 -11.34 7.60 -4.40
CA ASN A 26 -10.40 6.73 -3.69
C ASN A 26 -9.10 7.49 -3.33
N PHE A 27 -9.06 8.12 -2.15
CA PHE A 27 -7.89 8.88 -1.67
C PHE A 27 -7.09 8.19 -0.56
N ASN A 28 -7.49 6.98 -0.15
CA ASN A 28 -6.83 6.18 0.86
C ASN A 28 -6.70 4.73 0.37
N LEU A 29 -5.46 4.23 0.23
CA LEU A 29 -5.19 2.87 -0.27
C LEU A 29 -4.54 2.00 0.81
N GLU A 30 -4.93 0.73 0.84
CA GLU A 30 -4.20 -0.33 1.53
C GLU A 30 -3.58 -1.24 0.48
N VAL A 31 -2.32 -0.98 0.18
CA VAL A 31 -1.60 -1.64 -0.89
C VAL A 31 -0.94 -2.90 -0.33
N VAL A 32 -1.35 -4.04 -0.85
CA VAL A 32 -0.74 -5.33 -0.52
C VAL A 32 0.37 -5.63 -1.53
N LEU A 33 1.56 -5.92 -1.03
CA LEU A 33 2.74 -6.28 -1.81
C LEU A 33 3.01 -7.78 -1.66
N ARG A 34 3.10 -8.50 -2.78
CA ARG A 34 3.32 -9.95 -2.84
C ARG A 34 4.62 -10.25 -3.57
N PRO A 35 5.24 -11.42 -3.33
CA PRO A 35 6.44 -11.83 -4.06
C PRO A 35 6.20 -11.83 -5.56
N VAL A 36 7.16 -11.29 -6.32
CA VAL A 36 7.17 -11.47 -7.76
C VAL A 36 7.50 -12.92 -8.11
N ALA A 37 7.08 -13.38 -9.29
CA ALA A 37 7.40 -14.72 -9.77
C ALA A 37 8.94 -14.93 -9.79
N GLY A 38 9.40 -16.00 -9.15
CA GLY A 38 10.82 -16.34 -9.07
C GLY A 38 11.60 -15.66 -7.93
N ALA A 39 10.97 -14.80 -7.13
CA ALA A 39 11.52 -14.39 -5.84
C ALA A 39 11.37 -15.54 -4.81
N PRO A 40 12.23 -15.60 -3.77
CA PRO A 40 12.05 -16.56 -2.68
C PRO A 40 10.64 -16.46 -2.07
N ASP A 41 10.00 -17.61 -1.86
CA ASP A 41 8.65 -17.68 -1.31
C ASP A 41 8.59 -17.09 0.12
N GLY A 42 7.54 -16.33 0.42
CA GLY A 42 7.20 -15.90 1.78
C GLY A 42 7.17 -14.40 2.04
N GLY A 43 7.91 -13.60 1.26
CA GLY A 43 7.97 -12.15 1.42
C GLY A 43 6.59 -11.48 1.36
N PHE A 44 6.36 -10.48 2.20
CA PHE A 44 5.09 -9.74 2.21
C PHE A 44 5.31 -8.28 2.56
N GLY A 45 4.48 -7.40 2.01
CA GLY A 45 4.46 -6.01 2.42
C GLY A 45 3.07 -5.39 2.43
N LEU A 46 2.95 -4.30 3.18
CA LEU A 46 1.77 -3.46 3.26
C LEU A 46 2.23 -1.99 3.15
N VAL A 47 1.53 -1.21 2.33
CA VAL A 47 1.67 0.24 2.31
C VAL A 47 0.32 0.86 2.61
N LYS A 48 0.22 1.58 3.72
CA LYS A 48 -0.94 2.44 4.00
C LYS A 48 -0.70 3.78 3.36
N PHE A 49 -1.35 4.03 2.23
CA PHE A 49 -1.25 5.28 1.48
C PHE A 49 -2.41 6.17 1.91
N ARG A 50 -2.12 7.28 2.59
CA ARG A 50 -3.15 8.12 3.21
C ARG A 50 -2.94 9.59 2.87
N GLN A 51 -3.96 10.22 2.32
CA GLN A 51 -4.01 11.66 2.15
C GLN A 51 -4.99 12.25 3.18
N PRO A 52 -4.51 12.97 4.20
CA PRO A 52 -5.39 13.72 5.08
C PRO A 52 -6.15 14.80 4.32
N LYS A 53 -7.29 15.19 4.88
CA LYS A 53 -8.14 16.23 4.33
C LYS A 53 -7.59 17.62 4.70
N ASP A 54 -6.52 18.05 4.02
CA ASP A 54 -5.83 19.30 4.28
C ASP A 54 -5.42 20.07 3.00
N ALA A 55 -5.00 21.33 3.19
CA ALA A 55 -4.59 22.19 2.09
C ALA A 55 -3.19 21.84 1.53
N ASP A 56 -2.37 21.11 2.29
CA ASP A 56 -0.97 20.82 1.95
C ASP A 56 -0.86 19.65 0.97
N ARG A 57 -1.90 18.81 0.87
CA ARG A 57 -2.01 17.67 -0.05
C ARG A 57 -0.82 16.73 0.07
N ILE A 58 -0.41 16.48 1.31
CA ILE A 58 0.65 15.54 1.61
C ILE A 58 0.02 14.16 1.73
N VAL A 59 0.52 13.22 0.93
CA VAL A 59 0.28 11.81 1.15
C VAL A 59 1.35 11.28 2.08
N TYR A 60 0.92 10.59 3.13
CA TYR A 60 1.77 9.80 4.00
C TYR A 60 1.70 8.33 3.63
N LEU A 61 2.83 7.64 3.73
CA LEU A 61 2.94 6.20 3.50
C LEU A 61 3.59 5.54 4.71
N ASP A 62 2.83 4.72 5.43
CA ASP A 62 3.35 3.77 6.43
C ASP A 62 3.64 2.46 5.69
N VAL A 63 4.93 2.17 5.52
CA VAL A 63 5.43 0.99 4.82
C VAL A 63 5.88 -0.03 5.83
N TRP A 64 5.40 -1.26 5.68
CA TRP A 64 5.85 -2.41 6.45
C TRP A 64 6.12 -3.58 5.53
N VAL A 65 7.24 -4.26 5.74
CA VAL A 65 7.61 -5.49 5.04
C VAL A 65 8.04 -6.55 6.05
N ARG A 66 7.91 -7.83 5.67
CA ARG A 66 8.40 -8.97 6.44
C ARG A 66 8.86 -10.10 5.53
N ASP A 67 9.53 -11.07 6.13
CA ASP A 67 9.99 -12.29 5.46
C ASP A 67 10.86 -11.99 4.23
N LEU A 68 11.55 -10.84 4.25
CA LEU A 68 12.60 -10.46 3.31
C LEU A 68 13.98 -10.87 3.84
N ALA A 69 15.04 -10.70 3.04
CA ALA A 69 16.38 -10.97 3.54
C ALA A 69 16.68 -10.05 4.73
N ALA A 70 17.23 -10.63 5.80
CA ALA A 70 17.59 -9.91 7.02
C ALA A 70 18.71 -8.90 6.78
N THR A 71 18.74 -7.84 7.60
CA THR A 71 19.81 -6.83 7.63
C THR A 71 20.10 -6.23 6.24
N ARG A 72 19.04 -6.05 5.45
CA ARG A 72 19.10 -5.68 4.04
C ARG A 72 18.37 -4.36 3.82
N SER A 73 18.83 -3.57 2.84
CA SER A 73 18.19 -2.31 2.47
C SER A 73 17.34 -2.50 1.21
N TYR A 74 16.10 -2.06 1.30
CA TYR A 74 15.12 -2.05 0.21
C TYR A 74 14.63 -0.64 -0.08
N SER A 75 14.02 -0.44 -1.24
CA SER A 75 13.36 0.81 -1.61
C SER A 75 11.95 0.54 -2.13
N LEU A 76 10.99 1.35 -1.66
CA LEU A 76 9.67 1.39 -2.26
C LEU A 76 9.70 2.28 -3.50
N GLN A 77 9.16 1.78 -4.60
CA GLN A 77 8.92 2.56 -5.81
C GLN A 77 7.43 2.56 -6.14
N ARG A 78 6.96 3.62 -6.79
CA ARG A 78 5.65 3.66 -7.43
C ARG A 78 5.80 3.98 -8.91
N ALA A 79 4.86 3.52 -9.71
CA ALA A 79 4.60 4.06 -11.05
C ALA A 79 3.10 4.40 -11.17
N THR A 80 2.77 5.25 -12.13
CA THR A 80 1.41 5.74 -12.35
C THR A 80 1.05 5.65 -13.81
N ASP A 81 -0.23 5.41 -14.09
CA ASP A 81 -0.79 5.34 -15.42
C ASP A 81 -2.01 6.28 -15.52
N ILE A 82 -2.05 7.11 -16.56
CA ILE A 82 -3.12 8.10 -16.72
C ILE A 82 -4.36 7.50 -17.37
N ASP A 83 -4.21 6.36 -18.04
CA ASP A 83 -5.31 5.64 -18.66
C ASP A 83 -6.02 4.83 -17.56
N VAL A 84 -6.93 5.47 -16.84
CA VAL A 84 -7.66 4.88 -15.70
C VAL A 84 -8.55 3.73 -16.17
N ASN A 85 -8.02 2.50 -16.14
CA ASN A 85 -8.68 1.31 -16.68
C ASN A 85 -8.39 0.04 -15.85
N ASP A 86 -7.82 0.20 -14.65
CA ASP A 86 -7.37 -0.86 -13.76
C ASP A 86 -6.20 -1.71 -14.30
N ALA A 87 -5.55 -1.27 -15.39
CA ALA A 87 -4.37 -1.90 -15.96
C ALA A 87 -3.17 -0.94 -15.82
N CYS A 88 -2.47 -1.03 -14.70
CA CYS A 88 -1.26 -0.27 -14.44
C CYS A 88 -0.13 -0.65 -15.41
N THR A 89 -0.04 0.03 -16.56
CA THR A 89 1.02 -0.15 -17.56
C THR A 89 2.17 0.84 -17.42
N GLY A 90 2.03 1.80 -16.50
CA GLY A 90 3.03 2.81 -16.17
C GLY A 90 4.40 2.18 -15.86
N THR A 91 5.45 2.71 -16.48
CA THR A 91 6.85 2.29 -16.24
C THR A 91 7.73 3.40 -15.67
N ASN A 92 7.11 4.54 -15.34
CA ASN A 92 7.70 5.74 -14.76
C ASN A 92 8.04 5.57 -13.27
N TRP A 93 8.81 4.51 -12.94
CA TRP A 93 9.14 4.14 -11.58
C TRP A 93 9.90 5.25 -10.85
N LEU A 94 9.31 5.69 -9.75
CA LEU A 94 9.84 6.71 -8.87
C LEU A 94 10.15 6.10 -7.51
N THR A 95 11.41 6.18 -7.07
CA THR A 95 11.79 5.82 -5.70
C THR A 95 11.19 6.81 -4.70
N LEU A 96 10.46 6.26 -3.74
CA LEU A 96 9.79 7.04 -2.69
C LEU A 96 10.71 7.26 -1.49
N GLY A 97 10.33 8.23 -0.67
CA GLY A 97 11.08 8.60 0.51
C GLY A 97 10.43 9.73 1.29
N GLN A 98 11.25 10.52 1.98
CA GLN A 98 10.79 11.70 2.70
C GLN A 98 10.77 12.90 1.75
N GLY A 99 9.63 13.14 1.11
CA GLY A 99 9.52 14.13 0.05
C GLY A 99 10.32 13.66 -1.17
N THR A 100 11.22 14.50 -1.68
CA THR A 100 12.09 14.17 -2.83
C THR A 100 13.33 13.37 -2.47
N VAL A 101 13.63 13.19 -1.17
CA VAL A 101 14.80 12.45 -0.69
C VAL A 101 14.43 10.97 -0.57
N PRO A 102 15.08 10.05 -1.33
CA PRO A 102 14.85 8.61 -1.20
C PRO A 102 15.11 8.13 0.22
N GLN A 103 14.26 7.23 0.72
CA GLN A 103 14.42 6.62 2.06
C GLN A 103 14.34 5.11 1.93
N ALA A 104 15.35 4.42 2.48
CA ALA A 104 15.39 2.97 2.47
C ALA A 104 14.49 2.37 3.55
N ILE A 105 13.98 1.17 3.27
CA ILE A 105 13.38 0.25 4.22
C ILE A 105 14.48 -0.71 4.63
N THR A 106 14.97 -0.60 5.86
CA THR A 106 15.99 -1.51 6.39
C THR A 106 15.31 -2.63 7.16
N THR A 107 15.61 -3.87 6.81
CA THR A 107 15.12 -5.04 7.53
C THR A 107 15.99 -5.35 8.75
N ASP A 108 15.36 -5.80 9.83
CA ASP A 108 16.02 -6.33 11.01
C ASP A 108 16.53 -7.77 10.78
N GLU A 109 17.00 -8.41 11.85
CA GLU A 109 17.50 -9.78 11.85
C GLU A 109 16.44 -10.82 11.45
N THR A 110 15.15 -10.47 11.55
CA THR A 110 14.02 -11.34 11.17
C THR A 110 13.54 -11.09 9.75
N GLY A 111 14.13 -10.13 9.02
CA GLY A 111 13.65 -9.74 7.70
C GLY A 111 12.46 -8.76 7.74
N THR A 112 12.15 -8.19 8.90
CA THR A 112 11.06 -7.20 9.07
C THR A 112 11.60 -5.79 8.92
N GLY A 113 10.93 -4.96 8.14
CA GLY A 113 11.33 -3.56 7.92
C GLY A 113 10.15 -2.60 7.95
N ARG A 114 10.42 -1.35 8.33
CA ARG A 114 9.45 -0.25 8.30
C ARG A 114 10.06 1.01 7.73
N ALA A 115 9.24 1.84 7.10
CA ALA A 115 9.62 3.21 6.72
C ALA A 115 8.38 4.12 6.69
N ASP A 116 8.52 5.31 7.25
CA ASP A 116 7.53 6.38 7.15
C ASP A 116 7.96 7.34 6.03
N LEU A 117 7.14 7.43 4.99
CA LEU A 117 7.41 8.21 3.79
C LEU A 117 6.34 9.27 3.58
N PHE A 118 6.63 10.27 2.76
CA PHE A 118 5.62 11.22 2.33
C PHE A 118 5.90 11.79 0.93
N ARG A 119 4.83 12.20 0.24
CA ARG A 119 4.93 12.97 -1.01
C ARG A 119 3.94 14.13 -0.98
N ASN A 120 4.42 15.29 -1.40
CA ASN A 120 3.57 16.46 -1.60
C ASN A 120 2.96 16.39 -3.01
N LEU A 121 1.63 16.51 -3.10
CA LEU A 121 0.87 16.52 -4.35
C LEU A 121 0.28 17.90 -4.68
N ALA A 122 0.72 18.98 -4.03
CA ALA A 122 0.19 20.34 -4.23
C ALA A 122 0.32 20.83 -5.68
N ALA A 123 1.33 20.35 -6.42
CA ALA A 123 1.50 20.66 -7.84
C ALA A 123 0.54 19.89 -8.76
N ILE A 124 -0.17 18.88 -8.26
CA ILE A 124 -1.13 18.09 -9.01
C ILE A 124 -2.53 18.69 -8.82
N PRO A 125 -3.32 18.89 -9.89
CA PRO A 125 -4.68 19.37 -9.77
C PRO A 125 -5.55 18.46 -8.89
N LEU A 126 -6.49 19.06 -8.17
CA LEU A 126 -7.51 18.31 -7.44
C LEU A 126 -8.39 17.54 -8.40
N GLY A 127 -8.81 16.34 -8.00
CA GLY A 127 -9.62 15.46 -8.84
C GLY A 127 -8.84 14.76 -9.95
N THR A 128 -7.52 14.99 -10.09
CA THR A 128 -6.70 14.16 -10.98
C THR A 128 -6.76 12.71 -10.49
N GLU A 129 -7.12 11.83 -11.40
CA GLU A 129 -7.20 10.39 -11.20
C GLU A 129 -6.13 9.69 -12.03
N PHE A 130 -5.57 8.62 -11.47
CA PHE A 130 -4.62 7.77 -12.15
C PHE A 130 -4.62 6.37 -11.52
N ASP A 131 -4.28 5.39 -12.34
CA ASP A 131 -3.89 4.07 -11.88
C ASP A 131 -2.49 4.14 -11.25
N ILE A 132 -2.27 3.38 -10.19
CA ILE A 132 -1.03 3.38 -9.40
C ILE A 132 -0.71 1.96 -8.95
N HIS A 133 0.57 1.60 -9.09
CA HIS A 133 1.12 0.37 -8.52
C HIS A 133 2.47 0.61 -7.89
N PHE A 134 2.87 -0.34 -7.06
CA PHE A 134 4.03 -0.25 -6.20
C PHE A 134 4.89 -1.50 -6.32
N ARG A 135 6.18 -1.32 -6.12
CA ARG A 135 7.11 -2.42 -5.98
C ARG A 135 8.19 -2.13 -4.95
N VAL A 136 8.72 -3.18 -4.36
CA VAL A 136 9.89 -3.13 -3.49
C VAL A 136 11.07 -3.71 -4.25
N ILE A 137 12.17 -2.97 -4.26
CA ILE A 137 13.43 -3.41 -4.87
C ILE A 137 14.52 -3.57 -3.81
N ASP A 138 15.38 -4.57 -3.97
CA ASP A 138 16.64 -4.66 -3.24
C ASP A 138 17.57 -3.54 -3.72
N THR A 139 18.09 -2.72 -2.80
CA THR A 139 18.89 -1.55 -3.17
C THR A 139 20.28 -1.89 -3.69
N ALA A 140 20.82 -3.06 -3.36
CA ALA A 140 22.14 -3.49 -3.79
C ALA A 140 22.08 -4.14 -5.19
N THR A 141 21.00 -4.86 -5.50
CA THR A 141 20.89 -5.61 -6.76
C THR A 141 19.89 -5.01 -7.76
N SER A 142 19.05 -4.06 -7.33
CA SER A 142 17.89 -3.54 -8.07
C SER A 142 16.85 -4.62 -8.45
N ALA A 143 16.95 -5.82 -7.87
CA ALA A 143 15.97 -6.88 -8.10
C ALA A 143 14.62 -6.48 -7.49
N VAL A 144 13.54 -6.63 -8.25
CA VAL A 144 12.18 -6.52 -7.72
C VAL A 144 11.91 -7.74 -6.87
N VAL A 145 11.50 -7.54 -5.62
CA VAL A 145 11.22 -8.62 -4.66
C VAL A 145 9.75 -8.72 -4.28
N LEU A 146 9.05 -7.58 -4.23
CA LEU A 146 7.61 -7.53 -4.02
C LEU A 146 6.95 -6.57 -5.00
N GLU A 147 5.72 -6.85 -5.40
CA GLU A 147 4.90 -6.02 -6.27
C GLU A 147 3.44 -6.02 -5.82
N SER A 148 2.75 -4.92 -6.06
CA SER A 148 1.32 -4.78 -5.76
C SER A 148 0.46 -5.12 -6.97
N ALA A 149 -0.84 -5.34 -6.73
CA ALA A 149 -1.83 -5.19 -7.79
C ALA A 149 -1.92 -3.72 -8.27
N CYS A 150 -2.74 -3.48 -9.28
CA CYS A 150 -3.11 -2.12 -9.68
C CYS A 150 -4.17 -1.56 -8.73
N TYR A 151 -4.09 -0.26 -8.47
CA TYR A 151 -5.04 0.50 -7.68
C TYR A 151 -5.39 1.80 -8.41
N GLN A 152 -6.56 2.37 -8.14
CA GLN A 152 -6.90 3.71 -8.60
C GLN A 152 -6.72 4.73 -7.48
N TYR A 153 -6.21 5.91 -7.80
CA TYR A 153 -6.05 6.99 -6.85
C TYR A 153 -6.55 8.30 -7.41
N THR A 154 -7.25 9.07 -6.57
CA THR A 154 -7.68 10.43 -6.88
C THR A 154 -7.07 11.42 -5.88
N VAL A 155 -6.47 12.49 -6.39
CA VAL A 155 -5.95 13.59 -5.57
C VAL A 155 -7.12 14.35 -4.93
N SER A 156 -7.18 14.37 -3.61
CA SER A 156 -8.25 15.03 -2.84
C SER A 156 -7.76 16.28 -2.08
N GLN A 157 -8.68 16.96 -1.38
CA GLN A 157 -8.40 18.05 -0.43
C GLN A 157 -9.16 17.76 0.85
#